data_AF-A0A8T1MRA0-F1
#
_entry.id   AF-A0A8T1MRA0-F1
#
_cell.length_a   1.000
_cell.length_b   1.000
_cell.length_c   1.000
_cell.angle_alpha   90.00
_cell.angle_beta   90.00
_cell.angle_gamma   90.00
#
_symmetry.space_group_name_H-M   'P 1'
#
loop_
_entity.id
_entity.type
_entity.pdbx_description
1 polymer ?
#
loop_
_entity_poly.entity_id
_entity_poly.type
_entity_poly.pdbx_seq_one_letter_code
_entity_poly.pdbx_strand_id
1 'polypeptide(L)'
;MLKKPEKSKPTSTPRSQEPIDCCGLKDISRCGICEDLNATTRNAILNLIKQVERQKKLHFNKTELSILLHMCVEITGREVRDMTVDELKTFLYGTLDITNPFSLDGLCRASMQSTKHSAAKKTVSPIDFVCLMSVLLRGTIGERAEVAFRIMDLDSDGLIRRNVEVRRLLHDSFDVSVAAQNPEIDPDEPVRDTINYLCEKLQCTLTQPISLDRFKTLAYEEPWIVECLLPCIPSEMTNLVFQTLISTHVRLPSLENPPKIAKQ
;
A
#
# COMPACT_ATOMS: atom_id res chain seq x y z
N MET A 1 -74.08 -7.52 -44.11
CA MET A 1 -72.74 -8.01 -44.50
C MET A 1 -71.90 -8.13 -43.23
N LEU A 2 -71.87 -9.29 -42.57
CA LEU A 2 -70.82 -10.32 -42.70
C LEU A 2 -69.39 -9.79 -42.47
N LYS A 3 -68.91 -9.83 -41.22
CA LYS A 3 -67.64 -10.46 -40.86
C LYS A 3 -67.61 -10.84 -39.37
N LYS A 4 -67.20 -12.08 -39.13
CA LYS A 4 -67.28 -12.85 -37.88
C LYS A 4 -66.29 -12.36 -36.80
N PRO A 5 -66.55 -12.67 -35.52
CA PRO A 5 -65.61 -12.44 -34.42
C PRO A 5 -64.61 -13.59 -34.32
N GLU A 6 -63.33 -13.29 -34.11
CA GLU A 6 -62.29 -14.29 -33.89
C GLU A 6 -62.12 -14.52 -32.38
N LYS A 7 -62.41 -15.76 -31.94
CA LYS A 7 -62.16 -16.26 -30.59
C LYS A 7 -60.97 -17.23 -30.61
N SER A 8 -59.98 -16.91 -29.78
CA SER A 8 -59.07 -17.76 -28.98
C SER A 8 -58.97 -19.28 -29.19
N LYS A 9 -57.73 -19.81 -29.25
CA LYS A 9 -57.18 -20.98 -28.51
C LYS A 9 -55.70 -21.26 -28.94
N PRO A 10 -54.89 -22.10 -28.26
CA PRO A 10 -54.33 -21.93 -26.91
C PRO A 10 -52.81 -22.28 -26.81
N THR A 11 -52.21 -22.04 -25.64
CA THR A 11 -51.03 -22.75 -25.06
C THR A 11 -49.77 -22.99 -25.92
N SER A 12 -48.70 -22.26 -25.62
CA SER A 12 -47.32 -22.76 -25.74
C SER A 12 -46.63 -22.70 -24.37
N THR A 13 -46.52 -23.88 -23.78
CA THR A 13 -45.53 -24.43 -22.84
C THR A 13 -44.45 -23.48 -22.31
N PRO A 14 -44.18 -23.49 -20.98
CA PRO A 14 -43.01 -22.83 -20.43
C PRO A 14 -41.77 -23.57 -20.92
N ARG A 15 -40.83 -22.81 -21.49
CA ARG A 15 -39.52 -23.29 -21.91
C ARG A 15 -38.85 -23.92 -20.69
N SER A 16 -38.58 -25.21 -20.82
CA SER A 16 -37.84 -26.05 -19.89
C SER A 16 -36.64 -25.30 -19.30
N GLN A 17 -36.65 -25.16 -17.98
CA GLN A 17 -35.45 -24.86 -17.20
C GLN A 17 -34.51 -26.06 -17.39
N GLU A 18 -33.54 -25.91 -18.29
CA GLU A 18 -32.38 -26.77 -18.26
C GLU A 18 -31.57 -26.40 -17.00
N PRO A 19 -31.16 -27.38 -16.19
CA PRO A 19 -30.35 -27.11 -15.02
C PRO A 19 -29.04 -26.51 -15.52
N ILE A 20 -28.73 -25.30 -15.03
CA ILE A 20 -27.41 -24.70 -15.19
C ILE A 20 -26.43 -25.71 -14.61
N ASP A 21 -25.69 -26.35 -15.50
CA ASP A 21 -24.67 -27.33 -15.18
C ASP A 21 -23.56 -26.60 -14.41
N CYS A 22 -23.65 -26.64 -13.08
CA CYS A 22 -22.64 -26.15 -12.16
C CYS A 22 -21.39 -27.07 -12.16
N CYS A 23 -20.97 -27.55 -13.32
CA CYS A 23 -19.73 -28.30 -13.52
C CYS A 23 -18.69 -27.44 -14.26
N GLY A 24 -18.37 -26.29 -13.67
CA GLY A 24 -17.22 -25.45 -14.06
C GLY A 24 -16.29 -25.09 -12.89
N LEU A 25 -16.48 -25.70 -11.72
CA LEU A 25 -15.74 -25.41 -10.48
C LEU A 25 -14.62 -26.42 -10.18
N LYS A 26 -14.15 -27.17 -11.19
CA LYS A 26 -13.09 -28.17 -11.00
C LYS A 26 -11.67 -27.61 -10.97
N ASP A 27 -11.48 -26.29 -11.12
CA ASP A 27 -10.15 -25.66 -11.02
C ASP A 27 -9.97 -24.75 -9.81
N ILE A 28 -10.82 -24.86 -8.77
CA ILE A 28 -10.39 -24.53 -7.40
C ILE A 28 -9.66 -25.76 -6.85
N SER A 29 -8.65 -26.20 -7.61
CA SER A 29 -7.64 -27.11 -7.12
C SER A 29 -6.88 -26.34 -6.04
N ARG A 30 -7.19 -26.70 -4.79
CA ARG A 30 -6.32 -26.61 -3.62
C ARG A 30 -4.88 -26.34 -4.07
N CYS A 31 -4.47 -25.07 -4.00
CA CYS A 31 -3.05 -24.74 -4.14
C CYS A 31 -2.39 -25.31 -2.89
N GLY A 32 -1.90 -26.54 -3.02
CA GLY A 32 -1.24 -27.29 -1.98
C GLY A 32 -0.13 -26.44 -1.38
N ILE A 33 -0.15 -26.37 -0.07
CA ILE A 33 0.84 -25.71 0.75
C ILE A 33 2.21 -26.32 0.41
N CYS A 34 3.14 -25.53 -0.14
CA CYS A 34 4.59 -25.77 -0.13
C CYS A 34 5.15 -27.03 -0.85
N GLU A 35 4.35 -27.87 -1.52
CA GLU A 35 4.86 -29.18 -2.01
C GLU A 35 5.70 -29.15 -3.30
N ASP A 36 5.64 -28.08 -4.11
CA ASP A 36 6.40 -28.00 -5.38
C ASP A 36 7.54 -26.98 -5.39
N LEU A 37 8.04 -26.52 -4.22
CA LEU A 37 9.28 -25.75 -4.22
C LEU A 37 10.49 -26.69 -4.29
N ASN A 38 11.20 -26.63 -5.40
CA ASN A 38 12.44 -27.38 -5.59
C ASN A 38 13.46 -27.07 -4.46
N ALA A 39 14.32 -28.04 -4.15
CA ALA A 39 15.32 -27.91 -3.09
C ALA A 39 16.22 -26.67 -3.27
N THR A 40 16.47 -26.28 -4.52
CA THR A 40 17.23 -25.06 -4.89
C THR A 40 16.58 -23.79 -4.36
N THR A 41 15.27 -23.64 -4.54
CA THR A 41 14.50 -22.48 -4.07
C THR A 41 14.51 -22.41 -2.55
N ARG A 42 14.30 -23.55 -1.88
CA ARG A 42 14.39 -23.63 -0.41
C ARG A 42 15.77 -23.21 0.10
N ASN A 43 16.84 -23.69 -0.52
CA ASN A 43 18.22 -23.30 -0.16
C ASN A 43 18.48 -21.81 -0.41
N ALA A 44 17.96 -21.25 -1.50
CA ALA A 44 18.08 -19.83 -1.79
C ALA A 44 17.34 -18.97 -0.75
N ILE A 45 16.12 -19.35 -0.35
CA ILE A 45 15.36 -18.69 0.73
C ILE A 45 16.14 -18.74 2.05
N LEU A 46 16.70 -19.90 2.41
CA LEU A 46 17.53 -20.02 3.63
C LEU A 46 18.76 -19.09 3.58
N ASN A 47 19.37 -18.92 2.41
CA ASN A 47 20.48 -17.97 2.24
C ASN A 47 20.01 -16.51 2.33
N LEU A 48 18.82 -16.19 1.85
CA LEU A 48 18.21 -14.86 1.99
C LEU A 48 17.89 -14.56 3.46
N ILE A 49 17.32 -15.51 4.22
CA ILE A 49 17.07 -15.35 5.66
C ILE A 49 18.35 -14.96 6.39
N LYS A 50 19.46 -15.68 6.15
CA LYS A 50 20.77 -15.38 6.75
C LYS A 50 21.29 -13.98 6.41
N GLN A 51 20.95 -13.45 5.23
CA GLN A 51 21.33 -12.09 4.83
C GLN A 51 20.45 -11.04 5.50
N VAL A 52 19.12 -11.28 5.55
CA VAL A 52 18.15 -10.38 6.19
C VAL A 52 18.41 -10.28 7.69
N GLU A 53 18.80 -11.36 8.37
CA GLU A 53 19.14 -11.36 9.80
C GLU A 53 20.29 -10.41 10.18
N ARG A 54 21.10 -9.98 9.21
CA ARG A 54 22.17 -9.00 9.44
C ARG A 54 21.64 -7.57 9.52
N GLN A 55 20.40 -7.34 9.12
CA GLN A 55 19.75 -6.03 9.17
C GLN A 55 19.31 -5.72 10.60
N LYS A 56 19.71 -4.55 11.12
CA LYS A 56 19.49 -4.17 12.53
C LYS A 56 18.04 -3.79 12.86
N LYS A 57 17.23 -3.45 11.85
CA LYS A 57 15.87 -2.91 12.00
C LYS A 57 14.85 -3.82 11.33
N LEU A 58 14.57 -4.95 11.94
CA LEU A 58 13.60 -5.93 11.44
C LEU A 58 12.67 -6.38 12.56
N HIS A 59 11.37 -6.38 12.27
CA HIS A 59 10.29 -6.68 13.22
C HIS A 59 9.68 -8.07 13.03
N PHE A 60 10.38 -8.95 12.30
CA PHE A 60 9.95 -10.32 12.01
C PHE A 60 10.91 -11.36 12.57
N ASN A 61 10.34 -12.47 13.04
CA ASN A 61 11.11 -13.67 13.41
C ASN A 61 11.44 -14.52 12.17
N LYS A 62 12.27 -15.56 12.36
CA LYS A 62 12.73 -16.43 11.26
C LYS A 62 11.60 -17.11 10.48
N THR A 63 10.53 -17.52 11.17
CA THR A 63 9.38 -18.18 10.54
C THR A 63 8.60 -17.19 9.69
N GLU A 64 8.32 -16.01 10.21
CA GLU A 64 7.66 -14.92 9.50
C GLU A 64 8.46 -14.49 8.26
N LEU A 65 9.80 -14.38 8.41
CA LEU A 65 10.72 -14.12 7.30
C LEU A 65 10.63 -15.19 6.21
N SER A 66 10.60 -16.46 6.59
CA SER A 66 10.45 -17.56 5.63
C SER A 66 9.16 -17.40 4.84
N ILE A 67 8.03 -17.13 5.51
CA ILE A 67 6.72 -16.97 4.86
C ILE A 67 6.74 -15.77 3.90
N LEU A 68 7.26 -14.61 4.32
CA LEU A 68 7.36 -13.42 3.47
C LEU A 68 8.26 -13.66 2.23
N LEU A 69 9.37 -14.36 2.39
CA LEU A 69 10.25 -14.70 1.27
C LEU A 69 9.62 -15.74 0.32
N HIS A 70 8.80 -16.65 0.83
CA HIS A 70 7.97 -17.51 -0.02
C HIS A 70 6.94 -16.69 -0.80
N MET A 71 6.29 -15.70 -0.16
CA MET A 71 5.40 -14.78 -0.86
C MET A 71 6.13 -14.02 -1.97
N CYS A 72 7.37 -13.55 -1.74
CA CYS A 72 8.19 -12.95 -2.81
C CYS A 72 8.32 -13.87 -4.02
N VAL A 73 8.65 -15.15 -3.78
CA VAL A 73 8.84 -16.14 -4.84
C VAL A 73 7.54 -16.40 -5.60
N GLU A 74 6.39 -16.43 -4.93
CA GLU A 74 5.11 -16.55 -5.63
C GLU A 74 4.80 -15.30 -6.47
N ILE A 75 5.07 -14.10 -5.95
CA ILE A 75 4.88 -12.84 -6.69
C ILE A 75 5.74 -12.79 -7.95
N THR A 76 6.96 -13.33 -7.90
CA THR A 76 7.90 -13.36 -9.04
C THR A 76 7.69 -14.55 -9.98
N GLY A 77 6.55 -15.25 -9.90
CA GLY A 77 6.24 -16.36 -10.79
C GLY A 77 7.02 -17.64 -10.49
N ARG A 78 7.31 -17.90 -9.21
CA ARG A 78 8.06 -19.07 -8.70
C ARG A 78 9.54 -19.07 -9.04
N GLU A 79 10.11 -17.88 -9.21
CA GLU A 79 11.53 -17.68 -9.49
C GLU A 79 12.21 -16.91 -8.36
N VAL A 80 13.41 -17.33 -7.95
CA VAL A 80 14.20 -16.57 -6.97
C VAL A 80 14.98 -15.46 -7.69
N ARG A 81 14.33 -14.30 -7.81
CA ARG A 81 14.90 -13.10 -8.44
C ARG A 81 14.41 -11.84 -7.74
N ASP A 82 14.94 -10.70 -8.17
CA ASP A 82 14.39 -9.41 -7.78
C ASP A 82 12.99 -9.22 -8.39
N MET A 83 12.13 -8.55 -7.63
CA MET A 83 10.79 -8.16 -8.03
C MET A 83 10.86 -6.95 -8.94
N THR A 84 10.02 -6.90 -9.97
CA THR A 84 9.83 -5.70 -10.78
C THR A 84 9.00 -4.67 -10.02
N VAL A 85 9.07 -3.40 -10.44
CA VAL A 85 8.23 -2.34 -9.85
C VAL A 85 6.75 -2.66 -9.98
N ASP A 86 6.31 -3.19 -11.12
CA ASP A 86 4.89 -3.49 -11.37
C ASP A 86 4.39 -4.67 -10.53
N GLU A 87 5.22 -5.70 -10.33
CA GLU A 87 4.92 -6.80 -9.40
C GLU A 87 4.73 -6.28 -7.97
N LEU A 88 5.60 -5.39 -7.50
CA LEU A 88 5.47 -4.79 -6.17
C LEU A 88 4.21 -3.93 -6.07
N LYS A 89 3.96 -3.05 -7.04
CA LYS A 89 2.75 -2.22 -7.07
C LYS A 89 1.48 -3.06 -7.05
N THR A 90 1.44 -4.12 -7.85
CA THR A 90 0.29 -5.04 -7.91
C THR A 90 0.06 -5.69 -6.55
N PHE A 91 1.13 -6.11 -5.86
CA PHE A 91 1.04 -6.64 -4.51
C PHE A 91 0.54 -5.59 -3.49
N LEU A 92 1.13 -4.39 -3.48
CA LEU A 92 0.75 -3.31 -2.57
C LEU A 92 -0.72 -2.88 -2.76
N TYR A 93 -1.18 -2.80 -4.01
CA TYR A 93 -2.56 -2.50 -4.35
C TYR A 93 -3.51 -3.63 -3.94
N GLY A 94 -3.26 -4.85 -4.42
CA GLY A 94 -4.20 -5.97 -4.27
C GLY A 94 -4.20 -6.63 -2.89
N THR A 95 -3.09 -6.53 -2.15
CA THR A 95 -2.94 -7.21 -0.84
C THR A 95 -2.95 -6.23 0.33
N LEU A 96 -2.38 -5.04 0.15
CA LEU A 96 -2.30 -4.02 1.22
C LEU A 96 -3.26 -2.85 1.04
N ASP A 97 -4.08 -2.86 -0.02
CA ASP A 97 -5.11 -1.84 -0.30
C ASP A 97 -4.55 -0.41 -0.40
N ILE A 98 -3.29 -0.28 -0.86
CA ILE A 98 -2.68 1.03 -1.12
C ILE A 98 -3.04 1.42 -2.55
N THR A 99 -3.97 2.36 -2.68
CA THR A 99 -4.57 2.72 -3.97
C THR A 99 -3.99 3.97 -4.61
N ASN A 100 -3.40 4.87 -3.81
CA ASN A 100 -2.86 6.13 -4.32
C ASN A 100 -1.61 5.87 -5.21
N PRO A 101 -1.60 6.32 -6.48
CA PRO A 101 -0.47 6.08 -7.38
C PRO A 101 0.86 6.66 -6.90
N PHE A 102 0.85 7.87 -6.31
CA PHE A 102 2.07 8.50 -5.77
C PHE A 102 2.63 7.70 -4.58
N SER A 103 1.76 7.15 -3.73
CA SER A 103 2.16 6.25 -2.65
C SER A 103 2.79 4.96 -3.20
N LEU A 104 2.17 4.33 -4.19
CA LEU A 104 2.68 3.11 -4.83
C LEU A 104 4.06 3.35 -5.49
N ASP A 105 4.20 4.42 -6.27
CA ASP A 105 5.46 4.81 -6.88
C ASP A 105 6.52 5.14 -5.83
N GLY A 106 6.16 5.91 -4.81
CA GLY A 106 7.06 6.30 -3.75
C GLY A 106 7.53 5.13 -2.90
N LEU A 107 6.67 4.17 -2.58
CA LEU A 107 7.05 2.97 -1.84
C LEU A 107 8.08 2.14 -2.63
N CYS A 108 7.87 2.00 -3.94
CA CYS A 108 8.84 1.37 -4.82
C CYS A 108 10.18 2.12 -4.80
N ARG A 109 10.18 3.45 -5.00
CA ARG A 109 11.41 4.27 -4.94
C ARG A 109 12.12 4.15 -3.58
N ALA A 110 11.38 4.29 -2.49
CA ALA A 110 11.90 4.26 -1.13
C ALA A 110 12.50 2.89 -0.78
N SER A 111 11.94 1.79 -1.32
CA SER A 111 12.50 0.44 -1.14
C SER A 111 13.83 0.25 -1.89
N MET A 112 13.98 0.80 -3.10
CA MET A 112 15.17 0.62 -3.95
C MET A 112 16.40 1.38 -3.44
N GLN A 113 16.21 2.44 -2.65
CA GLN A 113 17.30 3.24 -2.08
C GLN A 113 18.11 2.52 -0.98
N SER A 114 17.58 1.41 -0.45
CA SER A 114 18.25 0.59 0.56
C SER A 114 19.47 -0.16 0.01
N THR A 115 19.47 -0.52 -1.28
CA THR A 115 20.58 -1.25 -1.93
C THR A 115 21.05 -0.59 -3.22
N LYS A 116 22.36 -0.30 -3.31
CA LYS A 116 22.96 0.39 -4.47
C LYS A 116 22.75 -0.32 -5.81
N HIS A 117 22.55 -1.65 -5.79
CA HIS A 117 22.35 -2.46 -6.99
C HIS A 117 20.92 -2.37 -7.55
N SER A 118 19.91 -2.19 -6.70
CA SER A 118 18.48 -2.14 -7.06
C SER A 118 18.12 -0.86 -7.82
N ALA A 119 18.74 0.27 -7.46
CA ALA A 119 18.50 1.56 -8.10
C ALA A 119 18.83 1.59 -9.60
N ALA A 120 19.85 0.85 -10.04
CA ALA A 120 20.26 0.82 -11.45
C ALA A 120 19.30 -0.01 -12.33
N LYS A 121 18.73 -1.08 -11.79
CA LYS A 121 17.87 -2.01 -12.51
C LYS A 121 16.37 -1.69 -12.40
N LYS A 122 15.99 -0.74 -11.54
CA LYS A 122 14.60 -0.47 -11.17
C LYS A 122 13.88 -1.75 -10.73
N THR A 123 14.54 -2.52 -9.88
CA THR A 123 14.01 -3.76 -9.29
C THR A 123 14.10 -3.69 -7.77
N VAL A 124 13.27 -4.46 -7.08
CA VAL A 124 13.24 -4.53 -5.62
C VAL A 124 13.73 -5.91 -5.20
N SER A 125 14.83 -5.95 -4.46
CA SER A 125 15.36 -7.22 -3.97
C SER A 125 14.42 -7.87 -2.94
N PRO A 126 14.45 -9.21 -2.76
CA PRO A 126 13.66 -9.86 -1.72
C PRO A 126 13.95 -9.33 -0.31
N ILE A 127 15.17 -8.84 -0.07
CA ILE A 127 15.58 -8.21 1.20
C ILE A 127 14.88 -6.86 1.37
N ASP A 128 14.88 -6.02 0.34
CA ASP A 128 14.24 -4.70 0.36
C ASP A 128 12.73 -4.82 0.52
N PHE A 129 12.11 -5.81 -0.11
CA PHE A 129 10.69 -6.15 0.09
C PHE A 129 10.40 -6.46 1.56
N VAL A 130 11.16 -7.35 2.17
CA VAL A 130 10.95 -7.74 3.58
C VAL A 130 11.18 -6.56 4.52
N CYS A 131 12.20 -5.74 4.26
CA CYS A 131 12.45 -4.50 5.01
C CYS A 131 11.27 -3.52 4.89
N LEU A 132 10.72 -3.35 3.69
CA LEU A 132 9.54 -2.53 3.46
C LEU A 132 8.33 -3.06 4.26
N MET A 133 8.04 -4.35 4.16
CA MET A 133 6.96 -5.00 4.92
C MET A 133 7.15 -4.84 6.43
N SER A 134 8.40 -4.93 6.90
CA SER A 134 8.73 -4.75 8.32
C SER A 134 8.32 -3.36 8.81
N VAL A 135 8.57 -2.33 8.01
CA VAL A 135 8.20 -0.95 8.36
C VAL A 135 6.70 -0.72 8.23
N LEU A 136 6.08 -1.13 7.12
CA LEU A 136 4.65 -0.89 6.86
C LEU A 136 3.74 -1.59 7.88
N LEU A 137 4.09 -2.80 8.28
CA LEU A 137 3.22 -3.62 9.12
C LEU A 137 3.50 -3.42 10.62
N ARG A 138 4.78 -3.27 11.00
CA ARG A 138 5.24 -3.30 12.41
C ARG A 138 6.30 -2.25 12.75
N GLY A 139 6.70 -1.40 11.80
CA GLY A 139 7.74 -0.39 12.03
C GLY A 139 7.28 0.64 13.02
N THR A 140 8.17 1.19 13.83
CA THR A 140 7.84 2.29 14.75
C THR A 140 7.36 3.55 14.01
N ILE A 141 6.69 4.47 14.70
CA ILE A 141 6.30 5.76 14.11
C ILE A 141 7.47 6.49 13.42
N GLY A 142 8.68 6.43 13.97
CA GLY A 142 9.87 7.03 13.36
C GLY A 142 10.31 6.33 12.07
N GLU A 143 10.17 5.00 11.97
CA GLU A 143 10.47 4.25 10.75
C GLU A 143 9.42 4.51 9.67
N ARG A 144 8.14 4.54 10.04
CA ARG A 144 7.05 4.90 9.12
C ARG A 144 7.20 6.34 8.64
N ALA A 145 7.54 7.27 9.52
CA ALA A 145 7.82 8.66 9.16
C ALA A 145 9.00 8.78 8.19
N GLU A 146 10.05 7.96 8.36
CA GLU A 146 11.19 7.94 7.45
C GLU A 146 10.81 7.45 6.05
N VAL A 147 10.00 6.40 5.95
CA VAL A 147 9.49 5.92 4.66
C VAL A 147 8.56 6.95 4.03
N ALA A 148 7.60 7.48 4.78
CA ALA A 148 6.68 8.50 4.30
C ALA A 148 7.41 9.76 3.80
N PHE A 149 8.43 10.23 4.53
CA PHE A 149 9.25 11.35 4.10
C PHE A 149 9.90 11.10 2.74
N ARG A 150 10.50 9.92 2.52
CA ARG A 150 11.12 9.57 1.23
C ARG A 150 10.11 9.42 0.09
N ILE A 151 8.87 9.04 0.39
CA ILE A 151 7.79 8.99 -0.59
C ILE A 151 7.44 10.41 -1.03
N MET A 152 7.34 11.33 -0.06
CA MET A 152 6.96 12.73 -0.26
C MET A 152 8.07 13.57 -0.87
N ASP A 153 9.33 13.27 -0.58
CA ASP A 153 10.51 13.90 -1.16
C ASP A 153 10.68 13.49 -2.63
N LEU A 154 10.00 14.24 -3.51
CA LEU A 154 9.90 13.92 -4.94
C LEU A 154 11.22 14.15 -5.68
N ASP A 155 11.99 15.16 -5.28
CA ASP A 155 13.28 15.50 -5.87
C ASP A 155 14.49 14.84 -5.18
N SER A 156 14.24 14.17 -4.05
CA SER A 156 15.23 13.39 -3.28
C SER A 156 16.38 14.24 -2.72
N ASP A 157 16.10 15.50 -2.38
CA ASP A 157 17.10 16.39 -1.78
C ASP A 157 17.03 16.49 -0.25
N GLY A 158 16.17 15.66 0.37
CA GLY A 158 16.06 15.54 1.82
C GLY A 158 15.21 16.63 2.46
N LEU A 159 14.42 17.37 1.67
CA LEU A 159 13.60 18.49 2.13
C LEU A 159 12.19 18.45 1.52
N ILE A 160 11.17 18.65 2.36
CA ILE A 160 9.79 18.87 1.90
C ILE A 160 9.51 20.37 1.87
N ARG A 161 9.15 20.89 0.70
CA ARG A 161 8.83 22.29 0.41
C ARG A 161 7.38 22.46 0.05
N ARG A 162 6.83 23.58 0.51
CA ARG A 162 5.46 24.02 0.22
C ARG A 162 5.12 24.03 -1.28
N ASN A 163 6.00 24.60 -2.11
CA ASN A 163 5.70 24.84 -3.53
C ASN A 163 6.14 23.71 -4.47
N VAL A 164 6.88 22.72 -3.95
CA VAL A 164 7.36 21.59 -4.74
C VAL A 164 6.55 20.35 -4.33
N GLU A 165 6.89 19.71 -3.22
CA GLU A 165 6.28 18.46 -2.79
C GLU A 165 4.82 18.67 -2.36
N VAL A 166 4.56 19.57 -1.41
CA VAL A 166 3.22 19.74 -0.81
C VAL A 166 2.17 20.11 -1.87
N ARG A 167 2.47 21.11 -2.70
CA ARG A 167 1.59 21.51 -3.80
C ARG A 167 1.41 20.40 -4.83
N ARG A 168 2.48 19.69 -5.21
CA ARG A 168 2.42 18.67 -6.25
C ARG A 168 1.62 17.46 -5.81
N LEU A 169 1.74 17.05 -4.54
CA LEU A 169 1.03 15.90 -3.98
C LEU A 169 -0.47 16.16 -3.74
N LEU A 170 -0.85 17.42 -3.55
CA LEU A 170 -2.26 17.82 -3.43
C LEU A 170 -2.91 18.19 -4.77
N HIS A 171 -2.14 18.21 -5.85
CA HIS A 171 -2.64 18.48 -7.19
C HIS A 171 -3.63 17.40 -7.62
N ASP A 172 -4.80 17.79 -8.11
CA ASP A 172 -5.92 16.92 -8.51
C ASP A 172 -6.46 15.99 -7.39
N SER A 173 -6.13 16.25 -6.12
CA SER A 173 -6.63 15.45 -4.99
C SER A 173 -8.06 15.82 -4.57
N PHE A 174 -8.61 16.90 -5.12
CA PHE A 174 -9.93 17.42 -4.78
C PHE A 174 -10.86 17.39 -6.01
N ASP A 175 -12.07 16.90 -5.81
CA ASP A 175 -13.16 17.19 -6.73
C ASP A 175 -13.60 18.64 -6.49
N VAL A 176 -13.19 19.53 -7.39
CA VAL A 176 -13.44 20.98 -7.30
C VAL A 176 -14.94 21.28 -7.24
N SER A 177 -15.78 20.47 -7.91
CA SER A 177 -17.24 20.68 -7.93
C SER A 177 -17.91 20.42 -6.57
N VAL A 178 -17.23 19.67 -5.70
CA VAL A 178 -17.69 19.32 -4.36
C VAL A 178 -16.99 20.16 -3.29
N ALA A 179 -15.69 20.38 -3.44
CA ALA A 179 -14.85 20.95 -2.39
C ALA A 179 -14.80 22.48 -2.40
N ALA A 180 -14.87 23.13 -3.57
CA ALA A 180 -14.81 24.59 -3.66
C ALA A 180 -16.19 25.20 -3.36
N GLN A 181 -16.21 26.32 -2.62
CA GLN A 181 -17.48 27.00 -2.34
C GLN A 181 -18.07 27.64 -3.60
N ASN A 182 -17.20 28.15 -4.47
CA ASN A 182 -17.56 28.72 -5.77
C ASN A 182 -16.60 28.21 -6.87
N PRO A 183 -16.82 26.99 -7.41
CA PRO A 183 -15.93 26.34 -8.37
C PRO A 183 -15.61 27.19 -9.62
N GLU A 184 -16.58 27.98 -10.08
CA GLU A 184 -16.45 28.84 -11.28
C GLU A 184 -15.59 30.09 -11.05
N ILE A 185 -15.40 30.50 -9.80
CA ILE A 185 -14.69 31.74 -9.44
C ILE A 185 -13.28 31.42 -8.95
N ASP A 186 -13.15 30.44 -8.06
CA ASP A 186 -11.87 30.04 -7.47
C ASP A 186 -11.79 28.52 -7.32
N PRO A 187 -11.47 27.79 -8.41
CA PRO A 187 -11.33 26.33 -8.37
C PRO A 187 -10.16 25.86 -7.49
N ASP A 188 -9.19 26.73 -7.23
CA ASP A 188 -7.98 26.42 -6.46
C ASP A 188 -8.16 26.62 -4.93
N GLU A 189 -9.31 27.14 -4.48
CA GLU A 189 -9.62 27.36 -3.06
C GLU A 189 -9.31 26.14 -2.19
N PRO A 190 -9.78 24.90 -2.50
CA PRO A 190 -9.58 23.75 -1.61
C PRO A 190 -8.11 23.34 -1.48
N VAL A 191 -7.38 23.39 -2.60
CA VAL A 191 -5.96 23.05 -2.64
C VAL A 191 -5.15 24.09 -1.85
N ARG A 192 -5.40 25.38 -2.10
CA ARG A 192 -4.71 26.48 -1.43
C ARG A 192 -4.93 26.43 0.08
N ASP A 193 -6.16 26.22 0.52
CA ASP A 193 -6.51 26.23 1.94
C ASP A 193 -5.94 24.99 2.66
N THR A 194 -5.96 23.82 2.00
CA THR A 194 -5.30 22.62 2.53
C THR A 194 -3.78 22.79 2.62
N ILE A 195 -3.14 23.38 1.60
CA ILE A 195 -1.70 23.69 1.65
C ILE A 195 -1.41 24.62 2.82
N ASN A 196 -2.22 25.67 3.03
CA ASN A 196 -2.02 26.62 4.12
C ASN A 196 -2.11 25.91 5.48
N TYR A 197 -3.15 25.11 5.70
CA TYR A 197 -3.36 24.35 6.93
C TYR A 197 -2.23 23.36 7.20
N LEU A 198 -1.85 22.54 6.21
CA LEU A 198 -0.78 21.56 6.38
C LEU A 198 0.57 22.23 6.59
N CYS A 199 0.88 23.31 5.88
CA CYS A 199 2.10 24.08 6.08
C CYS A 199 2.16 24.71 7.48
N GLU A 200 1.04 25.16 8.03
CA GLU A 200 0.97 25.66 9.41
C GLU A 200 1.30 24.53 10.41
N LYS A 201 0.69 23.36 10.26
CA LYS A 201 0.93 22.19 11.12
C LYS A 201 2.35 21.65 11.02
N LEU A 202 2.89 21.59 9.81
CA LEU A 202 4.23 21.13 9.55
C LEU A 202 5.31 22.20 9.84
N GLN A 203 4.91 23.43 10.15
CA GLN A 203 5.79 24.60 10.28
C GLN A 203 6.66 24.81 9.04
N CYS A 204 6.07 24.56 7.86
CA CYS A 204 6.69 24.74 6.55
C CYS A 204 6.34 26.12 6.01
N THR A 205 7.34 26.97 5.80
CA THR A 205 7.15 28.30 5.20
C THR A 205 7.74 28.34 3.80
N LEU A 206 7.59 29.48 3.11
CA LEU A 206 8.17 29.68 1.78
C LEU A 206 9.71 29.57 1.81
N THR A 207 10.33 29.95 2.93
CA THR A 207 11.79 29.97 3.11
C THR A 207 12.31 28.85 3.99
N GLN A 208 11.42 28.16 4.70
CA GLN A 208 11.77 27.10 5.66
C GLN A 208 11.16 25.76 5.24
N PRO A 209 11.93 24.90 4.55
CA PRO A 209 11.52 23.53 4.27
C PRO A 209 11.56 22.65 5.53
N ILE A 210 10.94 21.48 5.43
CA ILE A 210 10.94 20.46 6.49
C ILE A 210 12.04 19.44 6.18
N SER A 211 12.98 19.24 7.12
CA SER A 211 13.95 18.15 7.05
C SER A 211 13.38 16.86 7.64
N LEU A 212 14.00 15.72 7.31
CA LEU A 212 13.62 14.40 7.86
C LEU A 212 13.59 14.37 9.40
N ASP A 213 14.60 14.94 10.06
CA ASP A 213 14.66 14.96 11.53
C ASP A 213 13.49 15.74 12.12
N ARG A 214 13.13 16.87 11.49
CA ARG A 214 11.98 17.65 11.95
C ARG A 214 10.67 16.91 11.71
N PHE A 215 10.53 16.30 10.54
CA PHE A 215 9.35 15.50 10.19
C PHE A 215 9.15 14.34 11.16
N LYS A 216 10.23 13.65 11.56
CA LYS A 216 10.19 12.60 12.61
C LYS A 216 9.72 13.14 13.94
N THR A 217 10.29 14.24 14.43
CA THR A 217 9.87 14.85 15.71
C THR A 217 8.38 15.18 15.69
N LEU A 218 7.91 15.80 14.59
CA LEU A 218 6.50 16.09 14.40
C LEU A 218 5.63 14.83 14.39
N ALA A 219 6.06 13.76 13.73
CA ALA A 219 5.33 12.48 13.73
C ALA A 219 5.23 11.83 15.12
N TYR A 220 6.21 12.03 16.01
CA TYR A 220 6.11 11.57 17.41
C TYR A 220 5.13 12.42 18.22
N GLU A 221 5.03 13.72 17.95
CA GLU A 221 4.10 14.62 18.62
C GLU A 221 2.66 14.41 18.14
N GLU A 222 2.50 14.29 16.82
CA GLU A 222 1.26 14.20 16.06
C GLU A 222 1.35 13.07 15.01
N PRO A 223 1.00 11.82 15.36
CA PRO A 223 1.18 10.64 14.49
C PRO A 223 0.53 10.69 13.11
N TRP A 224 -0.55 11.48 12.96
CA TRP A 224 -1.25 11.66 11.70
C TRP A 224 -0.38 12.32 10.61
N ILE A 225 0.72 12.99 11.00
CA ILE A 225 1.66 13.64 10.07
C ILE A 225 2.30 12.63 9.11
N VAL A 226 2.44 11.36 9.49
CA VAL A 226 3.02 10.32 8.62
C VAL A 226 2.23 10.16 7.32
N GLU A 227 0.91 10.35 7.35
CA GLU A 227 0.04 10.16 6.20
C GLU A 227 -0.68 11.45 5.77
N CYS A 228 -0.17 12.61 6.20
CA CYS A 228 -0.86 13.89 5.99
C CYS A 228 -0.95 14.33 4.52
N LEU A 229 0.02 13.97 3.68
CA LEU A 229 0.02 14.28 2.25
C LEU A 229 -0.37 13.08 1.38
N LEU A 230 -0.08 11.86 1.85
CA LEU A 230 -0.29 10.64 1.09
C LEU A 230 -0.65 9.48 2.04
N PRO A 231 -1.72 8.72 1.74
CA PRO A 231 -1.97 7.46 2.42
C PRO A 231 -0.95 6.43 1.92
N CYS A 232 0.02 6.07 2.76
CA CYS A 232 1.11 5.17 2.37
C CYS A 232 1.32 4.00 3.32
N ILE A 233 0.56 3.95 4.43
CA ILE A 233 0.55 2.85 5.37
C ILE A 233 -0.74 2.05 5.15
N PRO A 234 -0.70 0.70 5.20
CA PRO A 234 -1.90 -0.11 5.10
C PRO A 234 -2.87 0.23 6.24
N SER A 235 -4.17 0.20 5.93
CA SER A 235 -5.20 0.37 6.96
C SER A 235 -5.02 -0.65 8.09
N GLU A 236 -5.46 -0.32 9.30
CA GLU A 236 -5.30 -1.22 10.45
C GLU A 236 -5.96 -2.58 10.22
N MET A 237 -7.13 -2.60 9.58
CA MET A 237 -7.84 -3.83 9.23
C MET A 237 -7.05 -4.66 8.21
N THR A 238 -6.54 -4.03 7.15
CA THR A 238 -5.74 -4.72 6.13
C THR A 238 -4.44 -5.26 6.74
N ASN A 239 -3.79 -4.48 7.60
CA ASN A 239 -2.59 -4.86 8.33
C ASN A 239 -2.85 -6.06 9.27
N LEU A 240 -3.96 -6.03 10.03
CA LEU A 240 -4.41 -7.14 10.87
C LEU A 240 -4.59 -8.42 10.04
N VAL A 241 -5.40 -8.35 8.99
CA VAL A 241 -5.69 -9.50 8.12
C VAL A 241 -4.40 -10.07 7.53
N PHE A 242 -3.55 -9.23 6.95
CA PHE A 242 -2.29 -9.69 6.39
C PHE A 242 -1.38 -10.32 7.44
N GLN A 243 -1.27 -9.72 8.63
CA GLN A 243 -0.44 -10.27 9.71
C GLN A 243 -0.92 -11.63 10.19
N THR A 244 -2.23 -11.93 10.16
CA THR A 244 -2.73 -13.27 10.51
C THR A 244 -2.29 -14.37 9.52
N LEU A 245 -1.91 -14.01 8.29
CA LEU A 245 -1.37 -14.95 7.31
C LEU A 245 0.08 -15.34 7.62
N ILE A 246 0.84 -14.44 8.24
CA ILE A 246 2.28 -14.62 8.45
C ILE A 246 2.65 -14.90 9.92
N SER A 247 1.77 -14.59 10.87
CA SER A 247 2.06 -14.67 12.29
C SER A 247 0.87 -15.08 13.14
N THR A 248 1.16 -15.74 14.26
CA THR A 248 0.21 -16.01 15.33
C THR A 248 0.02 -14.82 16.28
N HIS A 249 0.94 -13.85 16.27
CA HIS A 249 0.92 -12.67 17.14
C HIS A 249 0.91 -11.40 16.30
N VAL A 250 -0.24 -10.72 16.28
CA VAL A 250 -0.40 -9.47 15.52
C VAL A 250 0.10 -8.29 16.35
N ARG A 251 0.82 -7.37 15.72
CA ARG A 251 1.24 -6.09 16.31
C ARG A 251 0.75 -4.95 15.45
N LEU A 252 -0.10 -4.09 16.00
CA LEU A 252 -0.71 -2.98 15.25
C LEU A 252 -0.05 -1.64 15.61
N PRO A 253 0.15 -0.74 14.62
CA PRO A 253 0.67 0.62 14.82
C PRO A 253 -0.07 1.44 15.89
N SER A 254 -1.39 1.32 15.98
CA SER A 254 -2.23 2.07 16.93
C SER A 254 -1.94 1.77 18.40
N LEU A 255 -1.33 0.62 18.69
CA LEU A 255 -0.96 0.24 20.05
C LEU A 255 0.31 0.95 20.55
N GLU A 256 1.04 1.65 19.69
CA GLU A 256 2.29 2.34 20.06
C GLU A 256 2.05 3.61 20.88
N ASN A 257 0.97 4.35 20.60
CA ASN A 257 0.66 5.62 21.25
C ASN A 257 -0.77 5.57 21.80
N PRO A 258 -0.96 5.23 23.10
CA PRO A 258 -2.28 5.33 23.70
C PRO A 258 -2.78 6.78 23.57
N PRO A 259 -4.08 7.00 23.30
CA PRO A 259 -4.61 8.35 23.17
C PRO A 259 -4.26 9.15 24.41
N LYS A 260 -3.73 10.36 24.22
CA LYS A 260 -3.54 11.33 25.31
C LYS A 260 -4.94 11.69 25.80
N ILE A 261 -5.44 10.97 26.80
CA ILE A 261 -6.71 11.30 27.46
C ILE A 261 -6.53 12.71 28.00
N ALA A 262 -7.29 13.66 27.46
CA ALA A 262 -7.31 15.01 27.99
C ALA A 262 -7.66 14.90 29.47
N LYS A 263 -6.76 15.35 30.35
CA LYS A 263 -7.09 15.50 31.76
C LYS A 263 -8.20 16.55 31.81
N GLN A 264 -9.40 16.12 32.16
CA GLN A 264 -10.53 17.00 32.48
C GLN A 264 -10.22 17.84 33.72
#